data_AF-A0A519RXM2-F1
#
_entry.id   AF-A0A519RXM2-F1
#
_cell.length_a   1.000
_cell.length_b   1.000
_cell.length_c   1.000
_cell.angle_alpha   90.00
_cell.angle_beta   90.00
_cell.angle_gamma   90.00
#
_symmetry.space_group_name_H-M   'P 1'
#
loop_
_entity.id
_entity.type
_entity.pdbx_description
1 polymer ?
#
loop_
_entity_poly.entity_id
_entity_poly.type
_entity_poly.pdbx_seq_one_letter_code
_entity_poly.pdbx_strand_id
1 'polypeptide(L)'
;MTLKRISFISSGFLFSCFYLLLVCGLSLPAVAGTHRAHKALTHTKAAASLSYSTVLRGRASWYGRWHQGRLTSNGERFNRFKFTCAHKTLPFGTRLRVTNVKNGKSVVVRVSDRGPFRHQRIID
;
A
#
# COMPACT_ATOMS: atom_id res chain seq x y z
N MET A 1 -1.17 4.65 26.56
CA MET A 1 -0.80 4.88 25.13
C MET A 1 0.35 3.94 24.78
N THR A 2 0.25 3.23 23.65
CA THR A 2 1.14 2.09 23.36
C THR A 2 1.93 2.34 22.08
N LEU A 3 3.23 2.03 22.10
CA LEU A 3 4.07 2.02 20.91
C LEU A 3 3.50 0.99 19.92
N LYS A 4 3.30 1.41 18.67
CA LYS A 4 2.92 0.52 17.58
C LYS A 4 4.00 0.53 16.51
N ARG A 5 4.28 -0.65 15.97
CA ARG A 5 5.12 -0.85 14.79
C ARG A 5 4.19 -0.98 13.60
N ILE A 6 4.34 -0.11 12.62
CA ILE A 6 3.62 -0.15 11.34
C ILE A 6 4.55 -0.78 10.31
N SER A 7 4.06 -1.80 9.62
CA SER A 7 4.77 -2.44 8.51
C SER A 7 3.86 -2.41 7.29
N PHE A 8 4.38 -1.99 6.14
CA PHE A 8 3.62 -2.04 4.89
C PHE A 8 3.44 -3.48 4.46
N ILE A 9 2.20 -3.84 4.11
CA ILE A 9 1.92 -5.10 3.44
C ILE A 9 2.03 -4.77 1.95
N SER A 10 3.17 -5.11 1.38
CA SER A 10 3.55 -4.88 -0.02
C SER A 10 2.34 -4.86 -0.97
N SER A 11 2.18 -3.75 -1.69
CA SER A 11 1.38 -3.71 -2.91
C SER A 11 2.30 -3.14 -3.99
N GLY A 12 2.55 -3.94 -5.02
CA GLY A 12 3.45 -3.61 -6.11
C GLY A 12 3.10 -2.26 -6.71
N PHE A 13 4.11 -1.40 -6.80
CA PHE A 13 4.08 -0.11 -7.48
C PHE A 13 3.74 -0.32 -8.96
N LEU A 14 2.47 -0.26 -9.33
CA LEU A 14 2.01 -0.21 -10.73
C LEU A 14 1.97 1.22 -11.29
N PHE A 15 2.90 2.10 -10.88
CA PHE A 15 2.94 3.48 -11.38
C PHE A 15 4.24 3.86 -12.10
N SER A 16 5.09 2.89 -12.45
CA SER A 16 6.42 3.19 -13.01
C SER A 16 6.61 3.00 -14.52
N CYS A 17 5.62 2.56 -15.31
CA CYS A 17 5.90 2.25 -16.73
C CYS A 17 4.97 2.88 -17.78
N PHE A 18 3.93 3.63 -17.42
CA PHE A 18 3.03 4.22 -18.42
C PHE A 18 3.54 5.54 -19.03
N TYR A 19 4.64 6.11 -18.52
CA TYR A 19 5.22 7.36 -19.04
C TYR A 19 6.27 7.13 -20.15
N LEU A 20 6.51 5.87 -20.57
CA LEU A 20 7.56 5.53 -21.55
C LEU A 20 7.04 4.81 -22.81
N LEU A 21 5.74 4.91 -23.11
CA LEU A 21 5.12 4.32 -24.31
C LEU A 21 4.26 5.32 -25.10
N LEU A 22 4.70 6.58 -25.22
CA LEU A 22 4.06 7.54 -26.14
C LEU A 22 5.01 8.13 -27.19
N VAL A 23 6.25 7.62 -27.32
CA VAL A 23 7.26 8.21 -28.25
C VAL A 23 7.85 7.22 -29.27
N CYS A 24 7.31 6.00 -29.43
CA CYS A 24 7.61 5.14 -30.59
C CYS A 24 6.29 4.71 -31.21
N GLY A 25 5.76 5.40 -32.21
CA GLY A 25 6.25 5.29 -33.59
C GLY A 25 5.71 3.97 -34.18
N LEU A 26 4.49 3.93 -34.73
CA LEU A 26 4.26 4.14 -36.16
C LEU A 26 5.32 3.45 -37.04
N SER A 27 5.18 2.13 -37.23
CA SER A 27 5.53 1.43 -38.47
C SER A 27 5.04 -0.03 -38.45
N LEU A 28 4.03 -0.35 -39.26
CA LEU A 28 3.81 -1.68 -39.84
C LEU A 28 4.64 -1.75 -41.14
N PRO A 29 5.23 -2.91 -41.50
CA PRO A 29 4.50 -3.87 -42.33
C PRO A 29 4.76 -5.36 -42.01
N ALA A 30 3.87 -6.18 -42.55
CA ALA A 30 3.77 -7.64 -42.47
C ALA A 30 4.92 -8.39 -43.18
N VAL A 31 5.24 -9.62 -42.73
CA VAL A 31 5.37 -10.83 -43.56
C VAL A 31 5.66 -12.06 -42.69
N ALA A 32 4.99 -13.17 -43.04
CA ALA A 32 5.03 -14.46 -42.37
C ALA A 32 6.38 -15.19 -42.54
N GLY A 33 6.87 -15.79 -41.45
CA GLY A 33 8.02 -16.70 -41.45
C GLY A 33 7.79 -17.83 -40.44
N THR A 34 7.79 -19.07 -40.93
CA THR A 34 7.68 -20.30 -40.15
C THR A 34 8.93 -20.49 -39.29
N HIS A 35 8.81 -20.31 -37.97
CA HIS A 35 9.90 -20.60 -37.04
C HIS A 35 9.59 -21.79 -36.12
N ARG A 36 10.24 -22.88 -36.48
CA ARG A 36 10.62 -24.08 -35.74
C ARG A 36 10.74 -23.82 -34.23
N ALA A 37 10.18 -24.72 -33.43
CA ALA A 37 10.22 -24.69 -31.97
C ALA A 37 11.67 -24.65 -31.44
N HIS A 38 12.08 -23.49 -30.93
CA HIS A 38 13.26 -23.35 -30.09
C HIS A 38 12.81 -23.37 -28.63
N LYS A 39 13.16 -24.44 -27.93
CA LYS A 39 12.94 -24.65 -26.49
C LYS A 39 13.70 -23.57 -25.72
N ALA A 40 13.05 -22.43 -25.45
CA ALA A 40 13.60 -21.36 -24.65
C ALA A 40 13.64 -21.83 -23.18
N LEU A 41 14.81 -22.27 -22.74
CA LEU A 41 15.18 -22.29 -21.33
C LEU A 41 15.22 -20.84 -20.84
N THR A 42 14.05 -20.27 -20.52
CA THR A 42 14.00 -19.02 -19.78
C THR A 42 14.51 -19.32 -18.39
N HIS A 43 15.78 -19.03 -18.15
CA HIS A 43 16.31 -18.82 -16.81
C HIS A 43 15.49 -17.66 -16.24
N THR A 44 14.42 -17.97 -15.50
CA THR A 44 13.64 -16.97 -14.75
C THR A 44 14.57 -16.44 -13.69
N LYS A 45 15.34 -15.41 -14.07
CA LYS A 45 16.10 -14.53 -13.18
C LYS A 45 15.06 -13.99 -12.22
N ALA A 46 14.94 -14.64 -11.06
CA ALA A 46 14.14 -14.18 -9.95
C ALA A 46 14.65 -12.77 -9.62
N ALA A 47 13.98 -11.77 -10.14
CA ALA A 47 14.17 -10.40 -9.73
C ALA A 47 13.74 -10.37 -8.26
N ALA A 48 14.70 -10.59 -7.38
CA ALA A 48 14.56 -10.32 -5.96
C ALA A 48 14.24 -8.83 -5.84
N SER A 49 12.96 -8.50 -5.88
CA SER A 49 12.49 -7.15 -5.65
C SER A 49 12.90 -6.80 -4.23
N LEU A 50 13.80 -5.82 -4.11
CA LEU A 50 14.19 -5.25 -2.84
C LEU A 50 12.95 -4.51 -2.29
N SER A 51 12.01 -5.25 -1.69
CA SER A 51 10.86 -4.64 -1.04
C SER A 51 11.38 -3.97 0.23
N TYR A 52 11.66 -2.67 0.14
CA TYR A 52 11.99 -1.90 1.33
C TYR A 52 10.72 -1.84 2.19
N SER A 53 10.62 -2.74 3.17
CA SER A 53 9.56 -2.71 4.16
C SER A 53 9.86 -1.55 5.11
N THR A 54 9.36 -0.35 4.78
CA THR A 54 9.48 0.82 5.65
C THR A 54 8.76 0.52 6.96
N VAL A 55 9.52 0.30 8.02
CA VAL A 55 8.94 0.07 9.36
C VAL A 55 8.88 1.41 10.09
N LEU A 56 7.67 1.92 10.32
CA LEU A 56 7.46 3.11 11.13
C LEU A 56 7.19 2.72 12.58
N ARG A 57 7.82 3.40 13.54
CA ARG A 57 7.59 3.22 14.98
C ARG A 57 7.08 4.51 15.59
N GLY A 58 6.05 4.41 16.43
CA GLY A 58 5.46 5.60 17.04
C GLY A 58 4.22 5.30 17.86
N ARG A 59 3.62 6.35 18.42
CA ARG A 59 2.40 6.22 19.21
C ARG A 59 1.21 6.10 18.29
N ALA A 60 0.25 5.29 18.70
CA ALA A 60 -1.03 5.20 18.04
C ALA A 60 -2.16 5.54 18.99
N SER A 61 -3.25 6.07 18.45
CA SER A 61 -4.52 6.18 19.17
C SER A 61 -5.62 5.38 18.45
N TRP A 62 -6.87 5.66 18.79
CA TRP A 62 -8.04 5.02 18.21
C TRP A 62 -9.24 5.97 18.31
N TYR A 63 -10.16 5.91 17.36
CA TYR A 63 -11.38 6.71 17.37
C TYR A 63 -12.47 6.10 18.26
N GLY A 64 -12.97 6.92 19.18
CA GLY A 64 -14.11 6.57 20.04
C GLY A 64 -15.46 6.55 19.30
N ARG A 65 -16.48 5.97 19.96
CA ARG A 65 -17.87 5.84 19.46
C ARG A 65 -18.48 7.10 18.84
N TRP A 66 -18.07 8.26 19.31
CA TRP A 66 -18.52 9.58 18.86
C TRP A 66 -18.23 9.88 17.38
N HIS A 67 -17.31 9.14 16.75
CA HIS A 67 -16.95 9.33 15.35
C HIS A 67 -17.79 8.47 14.40
N GLN A 68 -18.60 7.54 14.91
CA GLN A 68 -19.41 6.64 14.09
C GLN A 68 -20.30 7.42 13.14
N GLY A 69 -20.27 7.07 11.85
CA GLY A 69 -21.12 7.68 10.82
C GLY A 69 -20.65 9.04 10.30
N ARG A 70 -19.58 9.62 10.86
CA ARG A 70 -18.98 10.86 10.33
C ARG A 70 -18.25 10.58 9.02
N LEU A 71 -18.21 11.58 8.13
CA LEU A 71 -17.46 11.48 6.89
C LEU A 71 -15.95 11.48 7.18
N THR A 72 -15.22 10.55 6.58
CA THR A 72 -13.75 10.51 6.57
C THR A 72 -13.21 11.25 5.35
N SER A 73 -11.91 11.53 5.34
CA SER A 73 -11.27 12.31 4.26
C SER A 73 -11.33 11.65 2.87
N ASN A 74 -11.62 10.36 2.80
CA ASN A 74 -11.88 9.65 1.54
C ASN A 74 -13.36 9.68 1.09
N GLY A 75 -14.24 10.38 1.81
CA GLY A 75 -15.68 10.47 1.52
C GLY A 75 -16.53 9.31 2.04
N GLU A 76 -15.94 8.25 2.60
CA GLU A 76 -16.69 7.18 3.25
C GLU A 76 -17.19 7.59 4.64
N ARG A 77 -18.23 6.94 5.16
CA ARG A 77 -18.62 7.11 6.57
C ARG A 77 -17.75 6.23 7.46
N PHE A 78 -17.20 6.80 8.52
CA PHE A 78 -16.44 6.08 9.53
C PHE A 78 -17.30 4.98 10.16
N ASN A 79 -16.75 3.77 10.17
CA ASN A 79 -17.38 2.62 10.79
C ASN A 79 -16.37 1.93 11.72
N ARG A 80 -16.64 1.98 13.03
CA ARG A 80 -15.84 1.37 14.10
C ARG A 80 -15.65 -0.14 13.99
N PHE A 81 -16.51 -0.83 13.23
CA PHE A 81 -16.41 -2.27 13.01
C PHE A 81 -15.51 -2.62 11.82
N LYS A 82 -15.11 -1.62 11.01
CA LYS A 82 -14.17 -1.81 9.91
C LYS A 82 -12.75 -1.57 10.39
N PHE A 83 -11.82 -2.40 9.91
CA PHE A 83 -10.38 -2.22 10.14
C PHE A 83 -9.82 -1.08 9.28
N THR A 84 -10.08 0.15 9.73
CA THR A 84 -9.67 1.39 9.07
C THR A 84 -8.79 2.23 9.98
N CYS A 85 -7.98 3.10 9.40
CA CYS A 85 -7.05 3.98 10.12
C CYS A 85 -6.86 5.32 9.41
N ALA A 86 -6.37 6.30 10.16
CA ALA A 86 -5.94 7.59 9.65
C ALA A 86 -4.42 7.69 9.55
N HIS A 87 -3.91 8.19 8.42
CA HIS A 87 -2.48 8.45 8.21
C HIS A 87 -2.23 9.76 7.47
N LYS A 88 -1.11 10.43 7.76
CA LYS A 88 -0.80 11.76 7.22
C LYS A 88 -0.58 11.72 5.72
N THR A 89 0.37 10.90 5.29
CA THR A 89 0.94 10.97 3.94
C THR A 89 0.58 9.78 3.05
N LEU A 90 0.02 8.70 3.60
CA LEU A 90 -0.17 7.48 2.81
C LEU A 90 -1.37 7.60 1.88
N PRO A 91 -1.32 6.95 0.70
CA PRO A 91 -2.48 6.88 -0.19
C PRO A 91 -3.67 6.21 0.50
N PHE A 92 -4.88 6.69 0.25
CA PHE A 92 -6.09 5.99 0.67
C PHE A 92 -6.14 4.59 0.04
N GLY A 93 -6.67 3.63 0.78
CA GLY A 93 -6.68 2.22 0.35
C GLY A 93 -5.41 1.45 0.71
N THR A 94 -4.34 2.13 1.12
CA THR A 94 -3.09 1.46 1.56
C THR A 94 -3.36 0.52 2.73
N ARG A 95 -2.86 -0.72 2.65
CA ARG A 95 -2.98 -1.70 3.73
C ARG A 95 -1.73 -1.71 4.60
N LEU A 96 -1.95 -1.56 5.90
CA LEU A 96 -0.90 -1.50 6.91
C LEU A 96 -1.08 -2.63 7.91
N ARG A 97 0.02 -3.29 8.26
CA ARG A 97 0.07 -4.16 9.43
C ARG A 97 0.48 -3.31 10.63
N VAL A 98 -0.39 -3.23 11.61
CA VAL A 98 -0.17 -2.50 12.85
C VAL A 98 0.06 -3.51 13.96
N THR A 99 1.27 -3.55 14.49
CA THR A 99 1.67 -4.46 15.57
C THR A 99 1.81 -3.68 16.87
N ASN A 100 1.15 -4.15 17.93
CA ASN A 100 1.36 -3.64 19.28
C ASN A 100 2.63 -4.29 19.86
N VAL A 101 3.65 -3.48 20.12
CA VAL A 101 4.96 -4.00 20.55
C VAL A 101 4.95 -4.56 21.97
N LYS A 102 3.95 -4.22 22.80
CA LYS A 102 3.87 -4.72 24.18
C LYS A 102 3.37 -6.16 24.27
N ASN A 103 2.49 -6.57 23.36
CA ASN A 103 1.84 -7.88 23.42
C ASN A 103 2.02 -8.72 22.15
N GLY A 104 2.77 -8.22 21.16
CA GLY A 104 3.03 -8.90 19.88
C GLY A 104 1.83 -9.03 18.95
N LYS A 105 0.62 -8.64 19.36
CA LYS A 105 -0.59 -8.78 18.53
C LYS A 105 -0.55 -7.80 17.37
N SER A 106 -0.97 -8.24 16.18
CA SER A 106 -1.04 -7.40 14.97
C SER A 106 -2.41 -7.45 14.31
N VAL A 107 -2.76 -6.36 13.65
CA VAL A 107 -4.00 -6.24 12.86
C VAL A 107 -3.68 -5.57 11.53
N VAL A 108 -4.39 -5.96 10.48
CA VAL A 108 -4.30 -5.32 9.16
C VAL A 108 -5.39 -4.28 9.04
N VAL A 109 -5.01 -3.04 8.73
CA VAL A 109 -5.93 -1.91 8.59
C VAL A 109 -5.74 -1.23 7.24
N ARG A 110 -6.80 -0.60 6.74
CA ARG A 110 -6.79 0.21 5.51
C ARG A 110 -6.75 1.70 5.86
N VAL A 111 -5.95 2.49 5.13
CA VAL A 111 -5.97 3.96 5.26
C VAL A 111 -7.25 4.51 4.62
N SER A 112 -8.10 5.16 5.40
CA SER A 112 -9.34 5.79 4.91
C SER A 112 -9.45 7.27 5.29
N ASP A 113 -8.59 7.76 6.18
CA ASP A 113 -8.69 9.11 6.71
C ASP A 113 -7.33 9.80 6.84
N ARG A 114 -7.33 11.12 7.03
CA ARG A 114 -6.13 11.95 7.21
C ARG A 114 -5.96 12.35 8.66
N GLY A 115 -4.70 12.44 9.07
CA GLY A 115 -4.28 12.68 10.45
C GLY A 115 -3.25 11.65 10.87
N PRO A 116 -2.80 11.63 12.13
CA PRO A 116 -3.13 12.52 13.26
C PRO A 116 -2.42 13.89 13.22
N PHE A 117 -3.12 14.98 13.52
CA PHE A 117 -2.52 16.33 13.55
C PHE A 117 -1.75 16.66 14.84
N ARG A 118 -1.88 15.83 15.89
CA ARG A 118 -1.13 15.98 17.15
C ARG A 118 0.28 15.39 17.01
N HIS A 119 1.28 16.15 17.45
CA HIS A 119 2.68 15.73 17.50
C HIS A 119 2.83 14.40 18.26
N GLN A 120 3.77 13.54 17.80
CA GLN A 120 4.13 12.22 18.34
C GLN A 120 3.23 11.01 18.00
N ARG A 121 2.11 11.18 17.29
CA ARG A 121 1.30 10.03 16.80
C ARG A 121 1.57 9.76 15.32
N ILE A 122 1.66 8.48 14.97
CA ILE A 122 1.89 8.03 13.59
C ILE A 122 0.62 7.47 12.93
N ILE A 123 -0.36 7.04 13.73
CA ILE A 123 -1.61 6.44 13.24
C ILE A 123 -2.73 6.60 14.27
N ASP A 124 -3.95 6.82 13.81
CA ASP A 124 -5.18 6.81 14.61
C ASP A 124 -6.14 5.70 14.11
#